data_AF-A0A1U9KQS3-F1
#
_entry.id   AF-A0A1U9KQS3-F1
#
_cell.length_a   1.000
_cell.length_b   1.000
_cell.length_c   1.000
_cell.angle_alpha   90.00
_cell.angle_beta   90.00
_cell.angle_gamma   90.00
#
_symmetry.space_group_name_H-M   'P 1'
#
loop_
_entity.id
_entity.type
_entity.pdbx_description
1 polymer ?
#
loop_
_entity_poly.entity_id
_entity_poly.type
_entity_poly.pdbx_seq_one_letter_code
_entity_poly.pdbx_strand_id
1 'polypeptide(L)' 'MAYEWTDPDAEADAIERQAGIAEPPPTRSGIVFGLILPVVVSGIVLLIGMWFAIRYFHLLG' A
#
# COMPACT_ATOMS: atom_id res chain seq x y z
N MET A 1 -31.74 9.15 5.41
CA MET A 1 -31.39 7.71 5.41
C MET A 1 -29.91 7.64 5.14
N ALA A 2 -29.09 7.59 6.20
CA ALA A 2 -27.65 7.50 6.06
C ALA A 2 -27.35 6.08 5.61
N TYR A 3 -26.86 5.96 4.37
CA TYR A 3 -26.18 4.76 3.93
C TYR A 3 -24.86 4.77 4.69
N GLU A 4 -24.85 4.13 5.85
CA GLU A 4 -23.61 3.82 6.53
C GLU A 4 -23.11 2.60 5.76
N TRP A 5 -22.09 2.78 4.91
CA TRP A 5 -21.26 1.65 4.52
C TRP A 5 -20.60 1.18 5.80
N THR A 6 -21.33 0.37 6.55
CA THR A 6 -20.80 -0.45 7.62
C THR A 6 -19.60 -1.16 7.02
N ASP A 7 -18.44 -0.79 7.55
CA ASP A 7 -17.14 -1.26 7.14
C ASP A 7 -17.21 -2.78 6.99
N PRO A 8 -17.18 -3.34 5.77
CA PRO A 8 -17.37 -4.77 5.57
C PRO A 8 -16.33 -5.58 6.35
N ASP A 9 -15.18 -4.96 6.63
CA ASP A 9 -14.15 -5.48 7.51
C ASP A 9 -14.64 -5.61 8.96
N ALA A 10 -15.39 -4.64 9.49
CA ALA A 10 -15.94 -4.71 10.85
C ALA A 10 -17.03 -5.78 11.00
N GLU A 11 -17.82 -6.02 9.96
CA GLU A 11 -18.84 -7.08 9.94
C GLU A 11 -18.18 -8.47 9.81
N ALA A 12 -17.12 -8.59 8.99
CA ALA A 12 -16.31 -9.79 8.88
C ALA A 12 -15.60 -10.13 10.20
N ASP A 13 -14.97 -9.15 10.85
CA ASP A 13 -14.32 -9.31 12.16
C ASP A 13 -15.31 -9.80 13.23
N ALA A 14 -16.56 -9.31 13.19
CA ALA A 14 -17.60 -9.75 14.11
C ALA A 14 -17.99 -11.22 13.89
N ILE A 15 -18.05 -11.66 12.63
CA ILE A 15 -18.33 -13.05 12.24
C ILE A 15 -17.14 -13.95 12.60
N GLU A 16 -15.90 -13.51 12.37
CA GLU A 16 -14.68 -14.27 12.70
C GLU A 16 -14.50 -14.45 14.21
N ARG A 17 -14.79 -13.41 15.02
CA ARG A 17 -14.83 -13.52 16.48
C ARG A 17 -15.92 -14.48 16.97
N GLN A 18 -17.09 -14.48 16.35
CA GLN A 18 -18.17 -15.43 16.67
C GLN A 18 -17.81 -16.87 16.28
N ALA A 19 -17.06 -17.04 15.19
CA ALA A 19 -16.56 -18.33 14.73
C ALA A 19 -15.32 -18.83 15.50
N GLY A 20 -14.77 -18.02 16.42
CA GLY A 20 -13.58 -18.35 17.20
C GLY A 20 -12.29 -18.39 16.39
N ILE A 21 -12.27 -17.75 15.21
CA ILE A 21 -11.09 -17.66 14.35
C ILE A 21 -10.21 -16.55 14.92
N ALA A 22 -9.02 -16.91 15.40
CA ALA A 22 -8.06 -15.93 15.89
C ALA A 22 -7.47 -15.15 14.71
N GLU A 23 -7.66 -13.84 14.69
CA GLU A 23 -7.05 -12.98 13.67
C GLU A 23 -5.52 -13.12 13.69
N PRO A 24 -4.90 -13.35 12.52
CA PRO A 24 -3.45 -13.39 12.44
C PRO A 24 -2.89 -12.01 12.82
N PRO A 25 -1.89 -11.94 13.72
CA PRO A 25 -1.35 -10.67 14.17
C PRO A 25 -0.79 -9.90 12.96
N PRO A 26 -1.01 -8.57 12.87
CA PRO A 26 -0.49 -7.76 11.78
C PRO A 26 1.03 -7.93 11.72
N THR A 27 1.50 -8.57 10.66
CA THR A 27 2.92 -8.88 10.52
C THR A 27 3.65 -7.64 10.02
N ARG A 28 4.79 -7.30 10.65
CA ARG A 28 5.65 -6.19 10.17
C ARG A 28 6.05 -6.37 8.71
N SER A 29 6.17 -7.62 8.25
CA SER A 29 6.38 -7.97 6.84
C SER A 29 5.26 -7.46 5.93
N GLY A 30 4.00 -7.53 6.34
CA GLY A 30 2.87 -7.05 5.54
C GLY A 30 2.95 -5.55 5.24
N ILE A 31 3.32 -4.74 6.23
CA ILE A 31 3.49 -3.29 6.07
C ILE A 31 4.68 -2.98 5.15
N VAL A 32 5.80 -3.69 5.33
CA VAL A 32 7.00 -3.49 4.51
C VAL A 32 6.74 -3.81 3.04
N PHE A 33 6.14 -4.96 2.74
CA PHE A 33 5.89 -5.38 1.35
C PHE A 33 4.69 -4.67 0.73
N GLY A 34 3.64 -4.40 1.50
CA GLY A 34 2.40 -3.79 1.01
C GLY A 34 2.50 -2.28 0.80
N LEU A 35 3.32 -1.58 1.58
CA LEU A 35 3.38 -0.11 1.53
C LEU A 35 4.79 0.41 1.25
N ILE A 36 5.78 -0.02 2.04
CA ILE A 36 7.11 0.60 1.98
C ILE A 36 7.82 0.26 0.65
N LEU A 37 7.80 -1.02 0.27
CA LEU A 37 8.41 -1.49 -0.97
C LEU A 37 7.87 -0.77 -2.23
N PRO A 38 6.54 -0.72 -2.49
CA PRO A 38 6.03 -0.05 -3.69
C PRO A 38 6.33 1.46 -3.71
N VAL A 39 6.31 2.13 -2.55
CA VAL A 39 6.65 3.56 -2.44
C VAL A 39 8.12 3.79 -2.80
N VAL A 40 9.02 2.99 -2.24
CA VAL A 40 10.47 3.10 -2.53
C VAL A 40 10.76 2.78 -4.00
N VAL A 41 10.17 1.72 -4.55
CA VAL A 41 10.33 1.35 -5.96
C VAL A 41 9.85 2.49 -6.87
N SER A 42 8.68 3.06 -6.59
CA SER A 42 8.14 4.19 -7.36
C SER A 42 9.06 5.40 -7.33
N GLY A 43 9.61 5.73 -6.15
CA GLY A 43 10.58 6.82 -6.00
C GLY A 43 11.86 6.60 -6.83
N ILE A 44 12.41 5.39 -6.79
CA ILE A 44 13.61 5.04 -7.59
C ILE A 44 13.31 5.14 -9.09
N VAL A 45 12.17 4.62 -9.55
CA VAL A 45 11.76 4.68 -10.95
C VAL A 45 11.64 6.13 -11.43
N LEU A 46 11.05 7.02 -10.62
CA LEU A 46 10.93 8.43 -10.93
C LEU A 46 12.29 9.12 -11.05
N LEU A 47 13.22 8.85 -10.12
CA LEU A 47 14.56 9.43 -10.16
C LEU A 47 15.33 8.96 -11.40
N ILE A 48 15.24 7.67 -11.74
CA ILE A 48 15.86 7.12 -12.95
C ILE A 48 15.24 7.76 -14.20
N GLY A 49 13.92 7.83 -14.28
CA GLY A 49 13.21 8.45 -15.40
C GLY A 49 13.59 9.91 -15.59
N MET A 50 13.65 10.68 -14.50
CA MET A 50 14.09 12.07 -14.50
C MET A 50 15.55 12.20 -14.99
N TRP A 51 16.46 11.35 -14.52
CA TRP A 51 17.84 11.36 -14.97
C TRP A 51 17.97 11.06 -16.47
N PHE A 52 17.23 10.08 -16.97
CA PHE A 52 17.18 9.78 -18.40
C PHE A 52 16.62 10.95 -19.22
N ALA A 53 15.54 11.58 -18.76
CA ALA A 53 14.98 12.75 -19.43
C ALA A 53 16.01 13.89 -19.50
N ILE A 54 16.68 14.19 -18.40
CA ILE A 54 17.75 15.19 -18.33
C ILE A 54 18.86 14.88 -19.34
N ARG A 55 19.35 13.64 -19.38
CA ARG A 55 20.42 13.22 -20.29
C ARG A 55 20.00 13.25 -21.75
N TYR A 56 18.80 12.78 -22.05
CA TYR A 56 18.30 12.71 -23.42
C TYR A 56 18.05 14.09 -24.03
N PHE A 57 17.46 14.99 -23.25
CA PHE A 57 17.12 16.33 -23.71
C PHE A 57 18.25 17.37 -23.53
N HIS A 58 19.43 16.95 -23.04
CA HIS A 58 20.55 17.84 -22.70
C HIS A 58 20.09 19.04 -21.86
N LEU A 59 19.18 18.82 -20.91
CA LEU A 59 18.60 19.88 -20.07
C LEU A 59 19.62 20.48 -19.08
N LEU A 60 20.72 19.76 -18.85
CA LEU A 60 21.93 20.27 -18.23
C LEU A 60 22.99 20.43 -19.33
N GLY A 61 22.84 21.52 -20.09
CA GLY A 61 23.78 22.04 -21.08
C GLY A 61 23.94 23.53 -20.87
#